data_AF-A0A9E3FIA2-F1
#
_entry.id   AF-A0A9E3FIA2-F1
#
_cell.length_a   1.000
_cell.length_b   1.000
_cell.length_c   1.000
_cell.angle_alpha   90.00
_cell.angle_beta   90.00
_cell.angle_gamma   90.00
#
_symmetry.space_group_name_H-M   'P 1'
#
loop_
_entity.id
_entity.type
_entity.pdbx_description
1 polymer ?
#
loop_
_entity_poly.entity_id
_entity_poly.type
_entity_poly.pdbx_seq_one_letter_code
_entity_poly.pdbx_strand_id
1 'polypeptide(L)'
;MRKVSVGLLCLLFLVTSLSLDAAAQTRRHRSRFGRKARTAAMIAGGAAVGGLVGGKKGAAIGAGGAGTYAFNRRAARRHFSPRTRTIGATASGAALGAGVGGAVGHGRGAAAGAIVGGTGGYLYRKHKRRLPRRY
;
A
#
# COMPACT_ATOMS: atom_id res chain seq x y z
N MET A 1 -17.51 4.91 26.96
CA MET A 1 -16.21 4.53 26.34
C MET A 1 -16.21 4.60 24.81
N ARG A 2 -17.23 4.06 24.10
CA ARG A 2 -17.26 4.04 22.61
C ARG A 2 -17.13 5.41 21.92
N LYS A 3 -17.68 6.49 22.51
CA LYS A 3 -17.63 7.84 21.95
C LYS A 3 -16.20 8.44 21.96
N VAL A 4 -15.42 8.13 23.00
CA VAL A 4 -14.01 8.53 23.11
C VAL A 4 -13.17 7.75 22.09
N SER A 5 -13.49 6.47 21.87
CA SER A 5 -12.83 5.64 20.85
C SER A 5 -13.02 6.21 19.44
N VAL A 6 -14.23 6.67 19.10
CA VAL A 6 -14.54 7.25 17.79
C VAL A 6 -13.82 8.59 17.61
N GLY A 7 -13.80 9.45 18.64
CA GLY A 7 -13.06 10.71 18.59
C GLY A 7 -11.56 10.50 18.39
N LEU A 8 -10.97 9.54 19.10
CA LEU A 8 -9.55 9.22 18.99
C LEU A 8 -9.18 8.65 17.62
N LEU A 9 -10.06 7.84 17.03
CA LEU A 9 -9.88 7.25 15.71
C LEU A 9 -10.02 8.31 14.60
N CYS A 10 -10.94 9.27 14.75
CA CYS A 10 -11.10 10.40 13.84
C CYS A 10 -9.89 11.34 13.88
N LEU A 11 -9.36 11.62 15.07
CA LEU A 11 -8.19 12.47 15.26
C LEU A 11 -6.91 11.82 14.69
N LEU A 12 -6.75 10.50 14.89
CA LEU A 12 -5.70 9.72 14.22
C LEU A 12 -5.80 9.80 12.69
N PHE A 13 -7.02 9.72 12.15
CA PHE A 13 -7.25 9.81 10.71
C PHE A 13 -6.86 11.20 10.16
N LEU A 14 -7.20 12.28 10.87
CA LEU A 14 -6.81 13.64 10.49
C LEU A 14 -5.28 13.84 10.51
N VAL A 15 -4.60 13.37 11.56
CA VAL A 15 -3.13 13.49 11.69
C VAL A 15 -2.42 12.71 10.59
N THR A 16 -2.90 11.51 10.25
CA THR A 16 -2.33 10.72 9.14
C THR A 16 -2.57 11.36 7.77
N SER A 17 -3.70 12.05 7.59
CA SER A 17 -4.04 12.75 6.34
C SER A 17 -3.12 13.95 6.11
N LEU A 18 -2.86 14.72 7.16
CA LEU A 18 -1.98 15.90 7.13
C LEU A 18 -0.49 15.53 6.96
N SER A 19 -0.06 14.38 7.50
CA SER A 19 1.35 13.96 7.45
C SER A 19 1.80 13.43 6.08
N LEU A 20 0.86 12.97 5.24
CA LEU A 20 1.16 12.50 3.88
C LEU A 20 1.57 13.64 2.95
N ASP A 21 1.08 14.85 3.19
CA ASP A 21 1.40 16.04 2.38
C ASP A 21 2.82 16.56 2.65
N ALA A 22 3.26 16.57 3.91
CA ALA A 22 4.59 17.05 4.30
C ALA A 22 5.74 16.17 3.77
N ALA A 23 5.52 14.86 3.59
CA ALA A 23 6.54 13.95 3.05
C ALA A 23 6.60 13.94 1.50
N ALA A 24 5.64 14.57 0.81
CA ALA A 24 5.60 14.61 -0.65
C ALA A 24 6.66 15.54 -1.26
N GLN A 25 7.28 16.41 -0.45
CA GLN A 25 8.27 17.38 -0.90
C GLN A 25 9.68 16.78 -0.97
N THR A 26 9.90 15.75 -1.80
CA THR A 26 11.27 15.26 -2.07
C THR A 26 11.63 15.29 -3.55
N ARG A 27 12.37 16.36 -3.88
CA ARG A 27 13.41 16.55 -4.91
C ARG A 27 13.49 15.51 -6.03
N ARG A 28 13.44 16.02 -7.27
CA ARG A 28 13.86 15.34 -8.51
C ARG A 28 15.37 14.98 -8.48
N HIS A 29 15.78 14.05 -7.64
CA HIS A 29 17.09 13.41 -7.77
C HIS A 29 16.92 12.14 -8.59
N ARG A 30 17.54 12.08 -9.78
CA ARG A 30 17.64 10.84 -10.56
C ARG A 30 18.50 9.86 -9.74
N SER A 31 17.84 8.98 -8.99
CA SER A 31 18.52 7.94 -8.22
C SER A 31 19.30 7.03 -9.16
N ARG A 32 20.60 6.81 -8.89
CA ARG A 32 21.44 5.82 -9.60
C ARG A 32 21.01 4.37 -9.34
N PHE A 33 20.13 4.14 -8.36
CA PHE A 33 19.54 2.84 -8.08
C PHE A 33 18.68 2.36 -9.24
N GLY A 34 18.92 1.11 -9.68
CA GLY A 34 18.09 0.42 -10.67
C GLY A 34 16.61 0.50 -10.30
N ARG A 35 15.73 0.67 -11.29
CA ARG A 35 14.30 0.95 -11.05
C ARG A 35 13.56 -0.17 -10.28
N LYS A 36 14.08 -1.41 -10.34
CA LYS A 36 13.63 -2.53 -9.49
C LYS A 36 14.04 -2.34 -8.02
N ALA A 37 15.29 -1.94 -7.78
CA ALA A 37 15.79 -1.58 -6.45
C ALA A 37 14.99 -0.40 -5.87
N ARG A 38 14.54 0.56 -6.70
CA ARG A 38 13.64 1.64 -6.24
C ARG A 38 12.23 1.15 -5.88
N THR A 39 11.73 0.08 -6.49
CA THR A 39 10.45 -0.55 -6.07
C THR A 39 10.65 -1.22 -4.72
N ALA A 40 11.72 -2.03 -4.58
CA ALA A 40 12.05 -2.69 -3.33
C ALA A 40 12.31 -1.68 -2.21
N ALA A 41 13.07 -0.61 -2.47
CA ALA A 41 13.36 0.43 -1.49
C ALA A 41 12.11 1.20 -1.05
N MET A 42 11.13 1.43 -1.93
CA MET A 42 9.86 2.03 -1.50
C MET A 42 9.09 1.08 -0.59
N ILE A 43 9.01 -0.20 -0.93
CA ILE A 43 8.30 -1.21 -0.12
C ILE A 43 9.00 -1.38 1.23
N ALA A 44 10.32 -1.54 1.22
CA ALA A 44 11.14 -1.69 2.42
C ALA A 44 11.11 -0.42 3.29
N GLY A 45 11.17 0.77 2.67
CA GLY A 45 11.02 2.04 3.38
C GLY A 45 9.64 2.18 4.02
N GLY A 46 8.58 1.83 3.30
CA GLY A 46 7.22 1.77 3.85
C GLY A 46 7.12 0.77 5.01
N ALA A 47 7.71 -0.42 4.86
CA ALA A 47 7.75 -1.44 5.89
C ALA A 47 8.51 -0.98 7.14
N ALA A 48 9.64 -0.31 6.96
CA ALA A 48 10.47 0.20 8.05
C ALA A 48 9.73 1.30 8.82
N VAL A 49 9.22 2.32 8.13
CA VAL A 49 8.45 3.40 8.77
C VAL A 49 7.20 2.84 9.45
N GLY A 50 6.44 1.99 8.76
CA GLY A 50 5.27 1.34 9.34
C GLY A 50 5.62 0.46 10.54
N GLY A 51 6.77 -0.23 10.50
CA GLY A 51 7.28 -1.05 11.58
C GLY A 51 7.65 -0.26 12.82
N LEU A 52 8.29 0.91 12.63
CA LEU A 52 8.62 1.83 13.72
C LEU A 52 7.35 2.38 14.39
N VAL A 53 6.31 2.71 13.63
CA VAL A 53 5.07 3.31 14.16
C VAL A 53 4.13 2.28 14.77
N GLY A 54 3.95 1.12 14.12
CA GLY A 54 2.90 0.16 14.45
C GLY A 54 3.38 -1.28 14.65
N GLY A 55 4.69 -1.47 14.86
CA GLY A 55 5.29 -2.79 15.01
C GLY A 55 5.03 -3.71 13.81
N LYS A 56 4.87 -5.01 14.06
CA LYS A 56 4.66 -6.02 13.00
C LYS A 56 3.45 -5.70 12.11
N LYS A 57 2.36 -5.19 12.68
CA LYS A 57 1.14 -4.83 11.94
C LYS A 57 1.38 -3.59 11.08
N GLY A 58 1.99 -2.56 11.65
CA GLY A 58 2.34 -1.34 10.92
C GLY A 58 3.33 -1.60 9.78
N ALA A 59 4.28 -2.52 9.96
CA ALA A 59 5.20 -2.94 8.89
C ALA A 59 4.45 -3.55 7.70
N ALA A 60 3.46 -4.41 7.95
CA ALA A 60 2.62 -4.98 6.89
C ALA A 60 1.78 -3.92 6.17
N ILE A 61 1.21 -2.96 6.91
CA ILE A 61 0.45 -1.83 6.36
C ILE A 61 1.37 -0.97 5.49
N GLY A 62 2.53 -0.58 6.01
CA GLY A 62 3.48 0.28 5.32
C GLY A 62 4.09 -0.38 4.08
N ALA A 63 4.44 -1.67 4.17
CA ALA A 63 4.93 -2.46 3.03
C ALA A 63 3.84 -2.61 1.96
N GLY A 64 2.62 -2.95 2.36
CA GLY A 64 1.49 -3.14 1.46
C GLY A 64 1.05 -1.83 0.79
N GLY A 65 1.02 -0.73 1.53
CA GLY A 65 0.68 0.61 1.02
C GLY A 65 1.72 1.10 0.02
N ALA A 66 3.00 1.04 0.39
CA ALA A 66 4.07 1.40 -0.52
C ALA A 66 4.15 0.47 -1.73
N GLY A 67 3.86 -0.83 -1.56
CA GLY A 67 3.85 -1.82 -2.63
C GLY A 67 2.75 -1.62 -3.65
N THR A 68 1.51 -1.34 -3.21
CA THR A 68 0.41 -1.06 -4.15
C THR A 68 0.73 0.15 -5.04
N TYR A 69 1.31 1.21 -4.47
CA TYR A 69 1.80 2.35 -5.23
C TYR A 69 3.00 1.99 -6.14
N ALA A 70 4.01 1.31 -5.60
CA ALA A 70 5.24 1.00 -6.30
C ALA A 70 5.04 0.08 -7.51
N PHE A 71 4.05 -0.82 -7.48
CA PHE A 71 3.71 -1.70 -8.61
C PHE A 71 2.76 -1.04 -9.64
N ASN A 72 1.99 -0.03 -9.26
CA ASN A 72 1.05 0.65 -10.17
C ASN A 72 1.68 1.85 -10.92
N ARG A 73 2.73 2.45 -10.35
CA ARG A 73 3.41 3.63 -10.93
C ARG A 73 3.88 3.42 -12.37
N ARG A 74 3.84 4.48 -13.20
CA ARG A 74 4.20 4.45 -14.64
C ARG A 74 5.59 3.85 -14.91
N ALA A 75 6.55 4.08 -14.01
CA ALA A 75 7.90 3.52 -14.10
C ALA A 75 7.94 1.98 -13.97
N ALA A 76 7.09 1.39 -13.11
CA ALA A 76 7.01 -0.06 -12.97
C ALA A 76 6.39 -0.72 -14.22
N ARG A 77 5.50 0.00 -14.91
CA ARG A 77 4.80 -0.51 -16.09
C ARG A 77 5.71 -0.81 -17.29
N ARG A 78 6.85 -0.13 -17.38
CA ARG A 78 7.82 -0.27 -18.48
C ARG A 78 8.84 -1.39 -18.27
N HIS A 79 9.05 -1.84 -17.03
CA HIS A 79 10.09 -2.83 -16.70
C HIS A 79 9.59 -4.14 -16.12
N PHE A 80 8.44 -4.12 -15.45
CA PHE A 80 7.87 -5.35 -14.91
C PHE A 80 6.84 -5.91 -15.88
N SER A 81 6.91 -7.23 -16.08
CA SER A 81 5.90 -7.95 -16.84
C SER A 81 4.50 -7.62 -16.28
N PRO A 82 3.47 -7.63 -17.13
CA PRO A 82 2.10 -7.44 -16.67
C PRO A 82 1.75 -8.39 -15.52
N ARG A 83 2.22 -9.65 -15.57
CA ARG A 83 1.97 -10.69 -14.57
C ARG A 83 2.63 -10.38 -13.23
N THR A 84 3.92 -10.03 -13.23
CA THR A 84 4.67 -9.67 -12.01
C THR A 84 4.06 -8.46 -11.31
N ARG A 85 3.60 -7.46 -12.08
CA ARG A 85 2.87 -6.32 -11.50
C ARG A 85 1.53 -6.72 -10.88
N THR A 86 0.87 -7.75 -11.40
CA THR A 86 -0.45 -8.16 -10.90
C THR A 86 -0.23 -8.83 -9.57
N ILE A 87 0.68 -9.80 -9.56
CA ILE A 87 1.06 -10.51 -8.34
C ILE A 87 1.58 -9.53 -7.30
N GLY A 88 2.49 -8.62 -7.66
CA GLY A 88 3.02 -7.61 -6.76
C GLY A 88 1.94 -6.68 -6.19
N ALA A 89 1.04 -6.16 -7.02
CA ALA A 89 -0.04 -5.27 -6.57
C ALA A 89 -1.08 -6.01 -5.72
N THR A 90 -1.45 -7.25 -6.09
CA THR A 90 -2.37 -8.11 -5.34
C THR A 90 -1.77 -8.51 -4.00
N ALA A 91 -0.51 -8.95 -3.98
CA ALA A 91 0.19 -9.30 -2.74
C ALA A 91 0.37 -8.09 -1.83
N SER A 92 0.69 -6.91 -2.40
CA SER A 92 0.78 -5.67 -1.63
C SER A 92 -0.59 -5.24 -1.08
N GLY A 93 -1.65 -5.38 -1.89
CA GLY A 93 -3.02 -5.08 -1.46
C GLY A 93 -3.49 -6.03 -0.36
N ALA A 94 -3.17 -7.32 -0.48
CA ALA A 94 -3.44 -8.32 0.55
C ALA A 94 -2.64 -8.05 1.83
N ALA A 95 -1.35 -7.71 1.73
CA ALA A 95 -0.53 -7.37 2.89
C ALA A 95 -1.02 -6.09 3.59
N LEU A 96 -1.41 -5.06 2.83
CA LEU A 96 -2.02 -3.85 3.38
C LEU A 96 -3.35 -4.18 4.06
N GLY A 97 -4.23 -4.89 3.36
CA GLY A 97 -5.53 -5.27 3.90
C GLY A 97 -5.40 -6.15 5.15
N ALA A 98 -4.45 -7.08 5.16
CA ALA A 98 -4.14 -7.91 6.33
C ALA A 98 -3.60 -7.08 7.50
N GLY A 99 -2.72 -6.12 7.21
CA GLY A 99 -2.17 -5.21 8.21
C GLY A 99 -3.27 -4.34 8.82
N VAL A 100 -4.10 -3.70 7.99
CA VAL A 100 -5.19 -2.82 8.43
C VAL A 100 -6.28 -3.62 9.15
N GLY A 101 -6.73 -4.71 8.54
CA GLY A 101 -7.73 -5.58 9.11
C GLY A 101 -7.25 -6.27 10.39
N GLY A 102 -5.96 -6.61 10.49
CA GLY A 102 -5.35 -7.16 11.70
C GLY A 102 -5.16 -6.13 12.82
N ALA A 103 -4.99 -4.85 12.47
CA ALA A 103 -4.95 -3.75 13.42
C ALA A 103 -6.34 -3.50 14.04
N VAL A 104 -7.41 -3.58 13.25
CA VAL A 104 -8.79 -3.29 13.70
C VAL A 104 -9.49 -4.53 14.28
N GLY A 105 -9.37 -5.69 13.63
CA GLY A 105 -10.18 -6.88 13.88
C GLY A 105 -9.39 -8.14 14.23
N HIS A 106 -8.12 -8.01 14.63
CA HIS A 106 -7.24 -9.13 15.01
C HIS A 106 -7.14 -10.19 13.88
N GLY A 107 -6.84 -11.45 14.18
CA GLY A 107 -6.55 -12.48 13.17
C GLY A 107 -7.65 -12.66 12.10
N ARG A 108 -8.92 -12.56 12.50
CA ARG A 108 -10.05 -12.63 11.55
C ARG A 108 -10.15 -11.38 10.67
N GLY A 109 -9.93 -10.21 11.25
CA GLY A 109 -9.83 -8.97 10.48
C GLY A 109 -8.65 -8.99 9.50
N ALA A 110 -7.52 -9.57 9.89
CA ALA A 110 -6.36 -9.73 9.00
C ALA A 110 -6.70 -10.63 7.80
N ALA A 111 -7.35 -11.77 8.04
CA ALA A 111 -7.77 -12.66 6.96
C ALA A 111 -8.79 -11.98 6.01
N ALA A 112 -9.84 -11.37 6.57
CA ALA A 112 -10.85 -10.66 5.78
C ALA A 112 -10.25 -9.50 4.98
N GLY A 113 -9.40 -8.70 5.63
CA GLY A 113 -8.69 -7.60 4.98
C GLY A 113 -7.74 -8.08 3.90
N ALA A 114 -7.03 -9.20 4.08
CA ALA A 114 -6.16 -9.79 3.06
C ALA A 114 -6.96 -10.19 1.81
N ILE A 115 -8.12 -10.84 2.01
CA ILE A 115 -9.00 -11.25 0.93
C ILE A 115 -9.51 -10.03 0.18
N VAL A 116 -10.05 -9.02 0.88
CA VAL A 116 -10.59 -7.80 0.27
C VAL A 116 -9.49 -7.01 -0.46
N GLY A 117 -8.33 -6.82 0.17
CA GLY A 117 -7.21 -6.10 -0.42
C GLY A 117 -6.58 -6.81 -1.62
N GLY A 118 -6.48 -8.14 -1.58
CA GLY A 118 -5.98 -8.96 -2.69
C GLY A 118 -6.96 -9.01 -3.86
N THR A 119 -8.23 -9.34 -3.58
CA THR A 119 -9.28 -9.44 -4.61
C THR A 119 -9.61 -8.08 -5.23
N GLY A 120 -9.64 -7.00 -4.44
CA GLY A 120 -9.83 -5.64 -4.94
C GLY A 120 -8.76 -5.25 -5.96
N GLY A 121 -7.49 -5.55 -5.68
CA GLY A 121 -6.38 -5.32 -6.60
C GLY A 121 -6.47 -6.16 -7.89
N TYR A 122 -6.95 -7.41 -7.79
CA TYR A 122 -7.17 -8.28 -8.93
C TYR A 122 -8.34 -7.80 -9.82
N LEU A 123 -9.48 -7.47 -9.21
CA LEU A 123 -10.70 -7.04 -9.90
C LEU A 123 -10.51 -5.68 -10.59
N TYR A 124 -9.90 -4.70 -9.92
CA TYR A 124 -9.58 -3.40 -10.52
C TYR A 124 -8.77 -3.56 -11.81
N ARG A 125 -7.84 -4.52 -11.82
CA ARG A 125 -6.98 -4.75 -12.97
C ARG A 125 -7.65 -5.56 -14.08
N LYS A 126 -8.53 -6.49 -13.74
CA LYS A 126 -9.40 -7.17 -14.71
C LYS A 126 -10.29 -6.16 -15.43
N HIS A 127 -10.88 -5.22 -14.68
CA HIS A 127 -11.74 -4.17 -15.25
C HIS A 127 -10.96 -3.23 -16.18
N LYS A 128 -9.75 -2.80 -15.80
CA LYS A 128 -8.91 -1.93 -16.65
C LYS A 128 -8.44 -2.55 -17.96
N ARG A 129 -8.44 -3.88 -18.10
CA ARG A 129 -8.16 -4.54 -19.38
C ARG A 129 -9.36 -4.57 -20.32
N ARG A 130 -10.58 -4.40 -19.80
CA ARG A 130 -11.82 -4.41 -20.58
C ARG A 130 -12.23 -3.04 -21.11
N LEU A 131 -11.65 -1.96 -20.59
CA LEU A 131 -11.88 -0.63 -21.15
C LEU A 131 -11.04 -0.49 -22.43
N PRO A 132 -11.65 -0.20 -23.59
CA PRO A 132 -10.89 0.13 -24.78
C PRO A 132 -10.01 1.34 -24.48
N ARG A 133 -8.74 1.28 -24.88
CA ARG A 133 -7.86 2.44 -24.88
C ARG A 133 -8.46 3.46 -25.85
N ARG A 134 -9.31 4.36 -25.36
CA ARG A 134 -9.57 5.61 -26.07
C ARG A 134 -8.27 6.40 -26.00
N TYR A 135 -7.63 6.47 -27.17
CA TYR A 135 -6.52 7.37 -27.47
C TYR A 135 -7.03 8.80 -27.43
#